data_AF-A0A842S0J3-F1
#
_entry.id   AF-A0A842S0J3-F1
#
_cell.length_a   1.000
_cell.length_b   1.000
_cell.length_c   1.000
_cell.angle_alpha   90.00
_cell.angle_beta   90.00
_cell.angle_gamma   90.00
#
_symmetry.space_group_name_H-M   'P 1'
#
loop_
_entity.id
_entity.type
_entity.pdbx_description
1 polymer ?
#
loop_
_entity_poly.entity_id
_entity_poly.type
_entity_poly.pdbx_seq_one_letter_code
_entity_poly.pdbx_strand_id
1 'polypeptide(L)'
;MFLLFHVALPLLIFEIPNVKQNFSVNRLALIIGAIISDFIDKPLMFLRWGSGRGISHSLLFALISTLILLLITQEYKNSEKYGYITISYLIGIIFHIVLDLPEVPLFYPFISYDYLYQDNIIEVWLINLFTVPLNLLTEIFGLSVLVFIIIYNKLYSIKAIFKYITNT
;
A
#
# COMPACT_ATOMS: atom_id res chain seq x y z
N MET A 1 -0.30 11.30 5.63
CA MET A 1 -0.01 10.62 4.35
C MET A 1 1.37 10.01 4.50
N PHE A 2 1.45 8.70 4.37
CA PHE A 2 2.65 7.94 4.68
C PHE A 2 3.06 7.07 3.48
N LEU A 3 3.22 7.68 2.31
CA LEU A 3 3.36 6.94 1.04
C LEU A 3 4.55 5.98 1.08
N LEU A 4 5.73 6.45 1.51
CA LEU A 4 6.91 5.59 1.56
C LEU A 4 6.77 4.55 2.65
N PHE A 5 6.19 4.92 3.79
CA PHE A 5 6.00 4.01 4.91
C PHE A 5 5.05 2.84 4.56
N HIS A 6 3.94 3.13 3.89
CA HIS A 6 2.97 2.14 3.40
C HIS A 6 3.62 1.09 2.50
N VAL A 7 4.58 1.50 1.66
CA VAL A 7 5.32 0.57 0.79
C VAL A 7 6.43 -0.16 1.55
N ALA A 8 7.17 0.58 2.36
CA ALA A 8 8.40 0.10 2.98
C ALA A 8 8.16 -0.94 4.06
N LEU A 9 7.16 -0.72 4.92
CA LEU A 9 6.89 -1.63 6.05
C LEU A 9 6.52 -3.06 5.61
N PRO A 10 5.55 -3.28 4.70
CA PRO A 10 5.23 -4.64 4.27
C PRO A 10 6.43 -5.28 3.55
N LEU A 11 7.18 -4.53 2.73
CA LEU A 11 8.39 -5.06 2.09
C LEU A 11 9.44 -5.50 3.12
N LEU A 12 9.69 -4.69 4.15
CA LEU A 12 10.65 -5.03 5.20
C LEU A 12 10.28 -6.34 5.90
N ILE A 13 9.01 -6.52 6.24
CA ILE A 13 8.52 -7.73 6.91
C ILE A 13 8.80 -8.98 6.07
N PHE A 14 8.60 -8.92 4.76
CA PHE A 14 8.90 -10.04 3.86
C PHE A 14 10.38 -10.18 3.48
N GLU A 15 11.24 -9.26 3.90
CA GLU A 15 12.69 -9.41 3.81
C GLU A 15 13.31 -9.99 5.09
N ILE A 16 12.55 -10.14 6.19
CA ILE A 16 13.00 -10.84 7.40
C ILE A 16 13.28 -12.30 7.05
N PRO A 17 14.48 -12.86 7.36
CA PRO A 17 14.88 -14.21 6.93
C PRO A 17 13.86 -15.30 7.26
N ASN A 18 13.31 -15.29 8.49
CA ASN A 18 12.32 -16.27 8.91
C ASN A 18 10.99 -16.15 8.14
N VAL A 19 10.58 -14.95 7.76
CA VAL A 19 9.36 -14.75 6.97
C VAL A 19 9.62 -15.15 5.52
N LYS A 20 10.73 -14.68 4.95
CA LYS A 20 11.14 -14.93 3.56
C LYS A 20 11.32 -16.42 3.24
N GLN A 21 11.78 -17.21 4.21
CA GLN A 21 11.94 -18.67 4.05
C GLN A 21 10.61 -19.44 4.11
N ASN A 22 9.62 -18.91 4.83
CA ASN A 22 8.35 -19.61 5.08
C ASN A 22 7.21 -19.12 4.18
N PHE A 23 7.30 -17.91 3.62
CA PHE A 23 6.24 -17.28 2.83
C PHE A 23 6.78 -16.76 1.51
N SER A 24 6.25 -17.30 0.42
CA SER A 24 6.47 -16.77 -0.93
C SER A 24 5.54 -15.59 -1.18
N VAL A 25 6.11 -14.44 -1.58
CA VAL A 25 5.36 -13.20 -1.81
C VAL A 25 5.72 -12.59 -3.14
N ASN A 26 4.70 -12.18 -3.89
CA ASN A 26 4.87 -11.36 -5.06
C ASN A 26 5.01 -9.89 -4.62
N ARG A 27 6.25 -9.39 -4.62
CA ARG A 27 6.58 -8.05 -4.13
C ARG A 27 5.86 -6.94 -4.92
N LEU A 28 5.71 -7.10 -6.24
CA LEU A 28 4.96 -6.14 -7.05
C LEU A 28 3.50 -6.06 -6.61
N ALA A 29 2.83 -7.19 -6.47
CA ALA A 29 1.44 -7.23 -6.01
C ALA A 29 1.28 -6.66 -4.60
N LEU A 30 2.24 -6.96 -3.70
CA LEU A 30 2.31 -6.38 -2.36
C LEU A 30 2.40 -4.85 -2.40
N ILE A 31 3.31 -4.30 -3.21
CA ILE A 31 3.48 -2.84 -3.37
C ILE A 31 2.21 -2.22 -3.95
N ILE A 32 1.63 -2.82 -5.00
CA ILE A 32 0.38 -2.32 -5.60
C ILE A 32 -0.74 -2.30 -4.56
N GLY A 33 -0.92 -3.38 -3.81
CA GLY A 33 -1.91 -3.45 -2.74
C GLY A 33 -1.67 -2.40 -1.66
N ALA A 34 -0.42 -2.12 -1.31
CA ALA A 34 -0.05 -1.13 -0.31
C ALA A 34 -0.24 0.34 -0.74
N ILE A 35 -0.50 0.62 -2.02
CA ILE A 35 -0.68 2.01 -2.52
C ILE A 35 -1.99 2.24 -3.26
N ILE A 36 -2.74 1.19 -3.59
CA ILE A 36 -3.91 1.30 -4.48
C ILE A 36 -4.99 2.21 -3.88
N SER A 37 -5.21 2.17 -2.57
CA SER A 37 -6.20 3.00 -1.90
C SER A 37 -5.84 4.48 -2.01
N ASP A 38 -4.60 4.82 -1.68
CA ASP A 38 -4.05 6.15 -1.89
C ASP A 38 -4.13 6.61 -3.36
N PHE A 39 -3.89 5.71 -4.31
CA PHE A 39 -3.92 6.00 -5.74
C PHE A 39 -5.34 6.26 -6.27
N ILE A 40 -6.38 5.77 -5.58
CA ILE A 40 -7.78 6.01 -5.95
C ILE A 40 -8.33 7.21 -5.20
N ASP A 41 -8.22 7.23 -3.87
CA ASP A 41 -8.91 8.24 -3.07
C ASP A 41 -8.27 9.62 -3.17
N LYS A 42 -6.94 9.73 -3.35
CA LYS A 42 -6.28 11.05 -3.46
C LYS A 42 -6.66 11.78 -4.75
N PRO A 43 -6.66 11.17 -5.95
CA PRO A 43 -7.21 11.83 -7.12
C PRO A 43 -8.66 12.26 -6.93
N LEU A 44 -9.50 11.43 -6.29
CA LEU A 44 -10.89 11.80 -5.98
C LEU A 44 -10.96 13.01 -5.03
N MET A 45 -10.05 13.10 -4.06
CA MET A 45 -9.93 14.27 -3.18
C MET A 45 -9.56 15.53 -3.97
N PHE A 46 -8.60 15.45 -4.90
CA PHE A 46 -8.25 16.59 -5.78
C PHE A 46 -9.43 17.04 -6.66
N LEU A 47 -10.30 16.10 -7.05
CA LEU A 47 -11.54 16.37 -7.77
C LEU A 47 -12.72 16.81 -6.87
N ARG A 48 -12.50 16.94 -5.56
CA ARG A 48 -13.51 17.26 -4.54
C ARG A 48 -14.64 16.24 -4.44
N TRP A 49 -14.37 14.98 -4.76
CA TRP A 49 -15.32 13.86 -4.69
C TRP A 49 -15.11 12.97 -3.46
N GLY A 50 -14.19 13.32 -2.56
CA GLY A 50 -13.96 12.60 -1.32
C GLY A 50 -12.91 13.27 -0.42
N SER A 51 -12.63 12.65 0.72
CA SER A 51 -11.68 13.12 1.75
C SER A 51 -10.23 12.73 1.52
N GLY A 52 -9.95 11.91 0.50
CA GLY A 52 -8.65 11.25 0.33
C GLY A 52 -8.49 9.96 1.11
N ARG A 53 -9.47 9.59 1.97
CA ARG A 53 -9.55 8.33 2.70
C ARG A 53 -10.98 7.81 2.74
N GLY A 54 -11.62 7.74 1.58
CA GLY A 54 -13.02 7.41 1.43
C GLY A 54 -13.22 5.98 0.99
N ILE A 55 -13.56 5.82 -0.29
CA ILE A 55 -14.08 4.57 -0.85
C ILE A 55 -13.05 3.45 -0.76
N SER A 56 -11.81 3.71 -1.15
CA SER A 56 -10.80 2.66 -1.27
C SER A 56 -10.05 2.34 0.02
N HIS A 57 -10.25 3.13 1.09
CA HIS A 57 -9.80 2.82 2.44
C HIS A 57 -10.87 2.08 3.26
N SER A 58 -11.71 1.27 2.61
CA SER A 58 -12.76 0.45 3.24
C SER A 58 -12.46 -1.05 3.11
N LEU A 59 -12.98 -1.86 4.05
CA LEU A 59 -12.89 -3.31 3.98
C LEU A 59 -13.66 -3.88 2.78
N LEU A 60 -14.76 -3.21 2.39
CA LEU A 60 -15.53 -3.59 1.21
C LEU A 60 -14.69 -3.44 -0.07
N PHE A 61 -13.98 -2.33 -0.22
CA PHE A 61 -13.07 -2.14 -1.34
C PHE A 61 -11.95 -3.19 -1.33
N ALA A 62 -11.34 -3.47 -0.17
CA ALA A 62 -10.31 -4.49 -0.04
C ALA A 62 -10.81 -5.86 -0.52
N LEU A 63 -12.04 -6.24 -0.11
CA LEU A 63 -12.68 -7.49 -0.52
C LEU A 63 -12.94 -7.53 -2.03
N ILE A 64 -13.60 -6.50 -2.57
CA ILE A 64 -14.01 -6.46 -3.98
C ILE A 64 -12.79 -6.43 -4.90
N SER A 65 -11.81 -5.56 -4.62
CA SER A 65 -10.59 -5.46 -5.43
C SER A 65 -9.77 -6.75 -5.41
N THR A 66 -9.67 -7.40 -4.25
CA THR A 66 -9.00 -8.70 -4.12
C THR A 66 -9.77 -9.79 -4.87
N LEU A 67 -11.11 -9.79 -4.81
CA LEU A 67 -11.94 -10.74 -5.55
C LEU A 67 -11.78 -10.55 -7.06
N ILE A 68 -11.78 -9.30 -7.55
CA ILE A 68 -11.53 -8.99 -8.96
C ILE A 68 -10.16 -9.49 -9.38
N LEU A 69 -9.12 -9.23 -8.59
CA LEU A 69 -7.77 -9.72 -8.89
C LEU A 69 -7.73 -11.26 -8.90
N LEU A 70 -8.41 -11.90 -7.95
CA LEU A 70 -8.54 -13.36 -7.92
C LEU A 70 -9.19 -13.87 -9.20
N LEU A 71 -10.29 -13.25 -9.66
CA LEU A 71 -11.01 -13.59 -10.88
C LEU A 71 -10.14 -13.43 -12.14
N ILE A 72 -9.42 -12.31 -12.26
CA ILE A 72 -8.51 -12.04 -13.39
C ILE A 72 -7.35 -13.04 -13.39
N THR A 73 -6.84 -13.39 -12.21
CA THR A 73 -5.74 -14.33 -12.11
C THR A 73 -6.17 -15.78 -12.29
N GLN A 74 -7.48 -16.08 -12.38
CA GLN A 74 -8.04 -17.45 -12.54
C GLN A 74 -7.44 -18.22 -13.72
N GLU A 75 -7.07 -17.54 -14.79
CA GLU A 75 -6.49 -18.17 -15.97
C GLU A 75 -5.09 -18.74 -15.71
N TYR A 76 -4.40 -18.27 -14.67
CA TYR A 76 -3.09 -18.75 -14.26
C TYR A 76 -3.15 -19.88 -13.23
N LYS A 77 -4.31 -20.53 -13.02
CA LYS A 77 -4.57 -21.52 -11.94
C LYS A 77 -3.60 -22.70 -11.90
N ASN A 78 -3.03 -23.05 -13.04
CA ASN A 78 -2.05 -24.13 -13.17
C ASN A 78 -0.61 -23.67 -12.88
N SER A 79 -0.39 -22.38 -12.64
CA SER A 79 0.89 -21.84 -12.21
C SER A 79 0.99 -21.87 -10.69
N GLU A 80 2.14 -22.30 -10.17
CA GLU A 80 2.46 -22.18 -8.74
C GLU A 80 2.33 -20.72 -8.24
N LYS A 81 2.36 -19.73 -9.15
CA LYS A 81 2.24 -18.30 -8.85
C LYS A 81 0.81 -17.81 -8.55
N TYR A 82 -0.18 -18.65 -8.82
CA TYR A 82 -1.61 -18.32 -8.80
C TYR A 82 -2.14 -17.82 -7.44
N GLY A 83 -1.62 -18.34 -6.33
CA GLY A 83 -2.04 -17.92 -4.98
C GLY A 83 -1.28 -16.70 -4.46
N TYR A 84 0.02 -16.62 -4.77
CA TYR A 84 0.89 -15.62 -4.16
C TYR A 84 0.56 -14.20 -4.61
N ILE A 85 0.12 -13.98 -5.86
CA ILE A 85 -0.22 -12.64 -6.35
C ILE A 85 -1.38 -12.05 -5.55
N THR A 86 -2.51 -12.75 -5.49
CA THR A 86 -3.73 -12.28 -4.81
C THR A 86 -3.52 -12.13 -3.31
N ILE A 87 -2.84 -13.09 -2.66
CA ILE A 87 -2.56 -13.01 -1.23
C ILE A 87 -1.60 -11.85 -0.94
N SER A 88 -0.55 -11.66 -1.74
CA SER A 88 0.38 -10.54 -1.55
C SER A 88 -0.31 -9.19 -1.70
N TYR A 89 -1.19 -9.05 -2.70
CA TYR A 89 -2.01 -7.85 -2.90
C TYR A 89 -2.92 -7.57 -1.70
N LEU A 90 -3.66 -8.58 -1.23
CA LEU A 90 -4.52 -8.45 -0.05
C LEU A 90 -3.71 -8.04 1.17
N ILE A 91 -2.57 -8.67 1.42
CA ILE A 91 -1.68 -8.32 2.53
C ILE A 91 -1.26 -6.84 2.41
N GLY A 92 -0.89 -6.38 1.21
CA GLY A 92 -0.56 -4.98 0.97
C GLY A 92 -1.69 -4.03 1.36
N ILE A 93 -2.93 -4.32 0.94
CA ILE A 93 -4.09 -3.50 1.32
C ILE A 93 -4.33 -3.52 2.82
N ILE A 94 -4.22 -4.69 3.47
CA ILE A 94 -4.44 -4.79 4.91
C ILE A 94 -3.38 -3.98 5.67
N PHE A 95 -2.11 -4.05 5.27
CA PHE A 95 -1.07 -3.17 5.84
C PHE A 95 -1.42 -1.71 5.67
N HIS A 96 -1.89 -1.31 4.49
CA HIS A 96 -2.31 0.06 4.22
C HIS A 96 -3.43 0.52 5.16
N ILE A 97 -4.52 -0.25 5.23
CA ILE A 97 -5.66 0.06 6.10
C ILE A 97 -5.23 0.12 7.57
N VAL A 98 -4.44 -0.85 8.04
CA VAL A 98 -3.99 -0.91 9.44
C VAL A 98 -3.11 0.28 9.79
N LEU A 99 -2.23 0.69 8.89
CA LEU A 99 -1.34 1.83 9.11
C LEU A 99 -2.07 3.17 9.18
N ASP A 100 -3.21 3.29 8.52
CA ASP A 100 -4.03 4.49 8.53
C ASP A 100 -5.15 4.48 9.60
N LEU A 101 -5.25 3.42 10.43
CA LEU A 101 -6.18 3.42 11.57
C LEU A 101 -5.78 4.47 12.61
N PRO A 102 -6.76 5.15 13.26
CA PRO A 102 -8.22 4.97 13.15
C PRO A 102 -8.90 5.87 12.10
N GLU A 103 -8.15 6.53 11.23
CA GLU A 103 -8.63 7.60 10.36
C GLU A 103 -9.33 7.10 9.07
N VAL A 104 -9.56 5.78 8.96
CA VAL A 104 -10.13 5.12 7.78
C VAL A 104 -11.56 4.61 8.00
N PRO A 105 -12.44 4.75 7.00
CA PRO A 105 -13.84 4.38 7.09
C PRO A 105 -14.05 2.89 6.80
N LEU A 106 -13.60 2.02 7.71
CA LEU A 106 -13.58 0.55 7.53
C LEU A 106 -14.89 -0.04 6.96
N PHE A 107 -16.04 0.48 7.39
CA PHE A 107 -17.36 -0.04 7.05
C PHE A 107 -18.15 0.82 6.05
N TYR A 108 -17.52 1.80 5.40
CA TYR A 108 -18.17 2.52 4.30
C TYR A 108 -18.54 1.55 3.16
N PRO A 109 -19.72 1.67 2.53
CA PRO A 109 -20.75 2.71 2.70
C PRO A 109 -21.87 2.36 3.70
N PHE A 110 -21.73 1.27 4.47
CA PHE A 110 -22.77 0.82 5.41
C PHE A 110 -22.88 1.71 6.65
N ILE A 111 -21.78 2.35 7.04
CA ILE A 111 -21.73 3.36 8.11
C ILE A 111 -21.32 4.70 7.50
N SER A 112 -22.00 5.77 7.90
CA SER A 112 -21.64 7.14 7.51
C SER A 112 -20.43 7.62 8.31
N TYR A 113 -19.47 8.23 7.61
CA TYR A 113 -18.30 8.85 8.21
C TYR A 113 -18.28 10.33 7.83
N ASP A 114 -17.96 11.18 8.80
CA ASP A 114 -17.81 12.60 8.54
C ASP A 114 -16.47 12.87 7.85
N TYR A 115 -16.54 13.50 6.69
CA TYR A 115 -15.38 13.86 5.90
C TYR A 115 -15.19 15.36 5.92
N LEU A 116 -14.04 15.81 6.43
CA LEU A 116 -13.64 17.21 6.34
C LEU A 116 -13.04 17.46 4.96
N TYR A 117 -13.70 18.29 4.16
CA TYR A 117 -13.12 18.82 2.94
C TYR A 117 -12.08 19.87 3.30
N GLN A 118 -10.88 19.74 2.74
CA GLN A 118 -9.80 20.69 2.93
C GLN A 118 -9.59 21.49 1.65
N ASP A 119 -9.64 22.82 1.77
CA ASP A 119 -9.16 23.72 0.72
C ASP A 119 -7.62 23.67 0.66
N ASN A 120 -7.06 23.87 -0.53
CA ASN A 120 -5.61 23.81 -0.80
C ASN A 120 -4.91 22.54 -0.26
N ILE A 121 -5.38 21.36 -0.69
CA ILE A 121 -4.87 20.02 -0.33
C ILE A 121 -3.34 19.93 -0.32
N ILE A 122 -2.66 20.47 -1.34
CA ILE A 122 -1.19 20.39 -1.46
C ILE A 122 -0.51 21.15 -0.32
N GLU A 123 -1.02 22.33 0.00
CA GLU A 123 -0.50 23.17 1.07
C GLU A 123 -0.69 22.49 2.43
N VAL A 124 -1.91 22.00 2.69
CA VAL A 124 -2.21 21.28 3.94
C VAL A 124 -1.35 20.03 4.08
N TRP A 125 -1.14 19.28 2.99
CA TRP A 125 -0.28 18.11 2.99
C TRP A 125 1.18 18.47 3.30
N LEU A 126 1.73 19.50 2.65
CA LEU A 126 3.11 19.95 2.90
C LEU A 126 3.27 20.44 4.34
N ILE A 127 2.34 21.24 4.84
CA ILE A 127 2.34 21.69 6.23
C ILE A 127 2.34 20.47 7.15
N ASN A 128 1.39 19.56 7.00
CA ASN A 128 1.29 18.37 7.84
C ASN A 128 2.51 17.45 7.77
N LEU A 129 3.22 17.42 6.64
CA LEU A 129 4.46 16.64 6.51
C LEU A 129 5.57 17.21 7.40
N PHE A 130 5.68 18.54 7.52
CA PHE A 130 6.75 19.20 8.26
C PHE A 130 6.38 19.61 9.69
N THR A 131 5.09 19.80 9.99
CA THR A 131 4.63 20.25 11.31
C THR A 131 4.17 19.13 12.21
N VAL A 132 3.76 17.98 11.66
CA VAL A 132 3.38 16.80 12.45
C VAL A 132 4.58 15.84 12.50
N PRO A 133 5.27 15.72 13.66
CA PRO A 133 6.50 14.95 13.74
C PRO A 133 6.34 13.48 13.34
N LEU A 134 5.17 12.90 13.64
CA LEU A 134 4.88 11.50 13.30
C LEU A 134 4.86 11.27 11.78
N ASN A 135 4.33 12.22 11.00
CA ASN A 135 4.33 12.16 9.54
C ASN A 135 5.74 12.19 8.97
N LEU A 136 6.57 13.10 9.48
CA LEU A 136 7.95 13.19 9.05
C LEU A 136 8.74 11.92 9.41
N LEU A 137 8.60 11.43 10.64
CA LEU A 137 9.32 10.25 11.13
C LEU A 137 8.98 8.98 10.35
N THR A 138 7.71 8.76 10.04
CA THR A 138 7.25 7.59 9.27
C THR A 138 7.74 7.64 7.83
N GLU A 139 7.75 8.81 7.17
CA GLU A 139 8.32 8.97 5.83
C GLU A 139 9.84 8.79 5.82
N ILE A 140 10.57 9.36 6.79
CA ILE A 140 12.02 9.14 6.95
C ILE A 140 12.31 7.66 7.20
N PHE A 141 11.54 6.99 8.04
CA PHE A 141 11.67 5.57 8.29
C PHE A 141 11.40 4.77 7.01
N GLY A 142 10.33 5.07 6.29
CA GLY A 142 10.00 4.43 5.01
C GLY A 142 11.13 4.57 3.99
N LEU A 143 11.67 5.78 3.82
CA LEU A 143 12.82 6.04 2.96
C LEU A 143 14.05 5.23 3.39
N SER A 144 14.36 5.24 4.69
CA SER A 144 15.52 4.52 5.25
C SER A 144 15.44 3.02 5.00
N VAL A 145 14.24 2.44 5.15
CA VAL A 145 13.97 1.03 4.88
C VAL A 145 14.12 0.70 3.40
N LEU A 146 13.60 1.54 2.50
CA LEU A 146 13.76 1.33 1.06
C LEU A 146 15.25 1.40 0.65
N VAL A 147 16.00 2.36 1.19
CA VAL A 147 17.45 2.47 0.99
C VAL A 147 18.16 1.21 1.51
N PHE A 148 17.80 0.74 2.70
CA PHE A 148 18.33 -0.50 3.26
C PHE A 148 18.08 -1.70 2.33
N ILE A 149 16.84 -1.88 1.84
CA ILE A 149 16.49 -2.96 0.91
C ILE A 149 17.33 -2.89 -0.37
N ILE A 150 17.50 -1.69 -0.92
CA ILE A 150 18.31 -1.46 -2.13
C ILE A 150 19.77 -1.87 -1.90
N ILE A 151 20.37 -1.45 -0.80
CA ILE A 151 21.77 -1.75 -0.48
C ILE A 151 21.95 -3.25 -0.18
N TYR A 152 21.10 -3.81 0.68
CA TYR A 152 21.16 -5.20 1.12
C TYR A 152 20.99 -6.19 -0.05
N ASN A 153 20.04 -5.92 -0.96
CA ASN A 153 19.80 -6.74 -2.14
C ASN A 153 20.62 -6.31 -3.37
N LYS A 154 21.53 -5.33 -3.24
CA LYS A 154 22.40 -4.82 -4.31
C LYS A 154 21.63 -4.36 -5.57
N LEU A 155 20.52 -3.65 -5.38
CA LEU A 155 19.58 -3.23 -6.43
C LEU A 155 20.02 -1.94 -7.16
N TYR A 156 21.27 -1.87 -7.62
CA TYR A 156 21.86 -0.65 -8.18
C TYR A 156 21.52 -0.38 -9.66
N SER A 157 20.69 -1.22 -10.28
CA SER A 157 20.26 -1.04 -11.67
C SER A 157 18.76 -1.23 -11.81
N ILE A 158 18.17 -0.52 -12.79
CA ILE A 158 16.75 -0.64 -13.12
C ILE A 158 16.38 -2.11 -13.38
N LYS A 159 17.23 -2.86 -14.09
CA LYS A 159 17.02 -4.30 -14.33
C LYS A 159 17.00 -5.12 -13.05
N ALA A 160 17.89 -4.83 -12.10
CA ALA A 160 17.92 -5.52 -10.81
C ALA A 160 16.67 -5.20 -9.97
N ILE A 161 16.24 -3.95 -9.96
CA ILE A 161 14.99 -3.53 -9.29
C ILE A 161 13.79 -4.26 -9.90
N PHE A 162 13.64 -4.22 -11.24
CA PHE A 162 12.55 -4.90 -11.92
C PHE A 162 12.54 -6.40 -11.65
N LYS A 163 13.71 -7.04 -11.67
CA LYS A 163 13.84 -8.47 -11.33
C LYS A 163 13.45 -8.73 -9.88
N TYR A 164 13.83 -7.86 -8.95
CA TYR A 164 13.48 -7.99 -7.53
C TYR A 164 11.97 -7.88 -7.30
N ILE A 165 11.31 -6.88 -7.89
CA ILE A 165 9.86 -6.69 -7.69
C ILE A 165 9.02 -7.76 -8.40
N THR A 166 9.48 -8.29 -9.54
CA THR A 166 8.73 -9.29 -10.33
C THR A 166 9.05 -10.74 -9.96
N ASN A 167 10.20 -11.01 -9.32
CA ASN A 167 10.49 -12.32 -8.79
C ASN A 167 9.68 -12.57 -7.50
N THR A 168 9.00 -13.72 -7.49
CA THR A 168 8.53 -14.41 -6.27
C THR A 168 9.75 -14.94 -5.53
#